data_AF-A0A945MLL9-F1
#
_entry.id   AF-A0A945MLL9-F1
#
_cell.length_a   1.000
_cell.length_b   1.000
_cell.length_c   1.000
_cell.angle_alpha   90.00
_cell.angle_beta   90.00
_cell.angle_gamma   90.00
#
_symmetry.space_group_name_H-M   'P 1'
#
loop_
_entity.id
_entity.type
_entity.pdbx_description
1 polymer ?
#
loop_
_entity_poly.entity_id
_entity_poly.type
_entity_poly.pdbx_seq_one_letter_code
_entity_poly.pdbx_strand_id
1 'polypeptide(L)'
;LLNLHWQRIRQHAAGWGYSLVAIASFSLMMLFVIYNDGKGPFAAQAEAGGYKWLFDNVHVACASTMFSILAFFIASAAYRTFRARTPEAALLLVAAVIVMLGRVPIGREISEFFPAATDWLLNVPNLAAKRGILLGVSLGAIATSLRIIFGIERSYLGGGDE
;
A
#
# COMPACT_ATOMS: atom_id res chain seq x y z
N LEU A 1 -11.16 14.70 -1.94
CA LEU A 1 -10.23 14.32 -3.03
C LEU A 1 -10.64 14.92 -4.38
N LEU A 2 -11.85 14.66 -4.90
CA LEU A 2 -12.32 15.24 -6.17
C LEU A 2 -12.29 16.78 -6.19
N ASN A 3 -12.74 17.45 -5.12
CA ASN A 3 -12.66 18.91 -5.01
C ASN A 3 -11.21 19.46 -5.09
N LEU A 4 -10.23 18.70 -4.61
CA LEU A 4 -8.82 19.10 -4.59
C LEU A 4 -8.21 19.01 -6.00
N HIS A 5 -8.53 17.94 -6.73
CA HIS A 5 -8.16 17.81 -8.15
C HIS A 5 -8.89 18.82 -9.04
N TRP A 6 -10.17 19.10 -8.75
CA TRP A 6 -10.96 20.12 -9.44
C TRP A 6 -10.39 21.52 -9.27
N GLN A 7 -10.00 21.89 -8.04
CA GLN A 7 -9.33 23.16 -7.77
C GLN A 7 -7.98 23.28 -8.48
N ARG A 8 -7.17 22.21 -8.50
CA ARG A 8 -5.89 22.18 -9.23
C ARG A 8 -6.05 22.39 -10.75
N ILE A 9 -7.11 21.82 -11.34
CA ILE A 9 -7.43 22.04 -12.75
C ILE A 9 -7.84 23.49 -12.98
N ARG A 10 -8.75 24.02 -12.16
CA ARG A 10 -9.23 25.40 -12.28
C ARG A 10 -8.13 26.45 -12.09
N GLN A 11 -7.16 26.16 -11.23
CA GLN A 11 -6.03 27.06 -10.94
C GLN A 11 -4.82 26.81 -11.85
N HIS A 12 -4.90 25.88 -12.81
CA HIS A 12 -3.78 25.47 -13.67
C HIS A 12 -2.48 25.19 -12.88
N ALA A 13 -2.62 24.60 -11.70
CA ALA A 13 -1.49 24.31 -10.83
C ALA A 13 -0.53 23.30 -11.51
N ALA A 14 0.74 23.27 -11.08
CA ALA A 14 1.72 22.33 -11.60
C ALA A 14 1.19 20.88 -11.51
N GLY A 15 1.22 20.16 -12.65
CA GLY A 15 0.68 18.80 -12.74
C GLY A 15 -0.85 18.70 -12.89
N TRP A 16 -1.56 19.77 -13.28
CA TRP A 16 -3.01 19.75 -13.51
C TRP A 16 -3.46 18.67 -14.51
N GLY A 17 -2.64 18.36 -15.52
CA GLY A 17 -2.95 17.32 -16.52
C GLY A 17 -3.16 15.95 -15.90
N TYR A 18 -2.35 15.55 -14.91
CA TYR A 18 -2.54 14.28 -14.19
C TYR A 18 -3.83 14.26 -13.37
N SER A 19 -4.24 15.43 -12.85
CA SER A 19 -5.51 15.55 -12.13
C SER A 19 -6.72 15.39 -13.07
N LEU A 20 -6.61 15.89 -14.31
CA LEU A 20 -7.63 15.68 -15.34
C LEU A 20 -7.73 14.19 -15.71
N VAL A 21 -6.60 13.52 -15.95
CA VAL A 21 -6.58 12.08 -16.25
C VAL A 21 -7.20 11.27 -15.11
N ALA A 22 -6.92 11.61 -13.85
CA ALA A 22 -7.51 10.94 -12.70
C ALA A 22 -9.04 11.11 -12.64
N ILE A 23 -9.55 12.34 -12.80
CA ILE A 23 -11.00 12.59 -12.81
C ILE A 23 -11.68 11.90 -13.99
N ALA A 24 -11.09 11.99 -15.19
CA ALA A 24 -11.64 11.36 -16.39
C ALA A 24 -11.69 9.83 -16.24
N SER A 25 -10.61 9.21 -15.75
CA SER A 25 -10.53 7.76 -15.54
C SER A 25 -11.51 7.28 -14.46
N PHE A 26 -11.66 8.05 -13.37
CA PHE A 26 -12.64 7.77 -12.32
C PHE A 26 -14.07 7.84 -12.87
N SER A 27 -14.42 8.91 -13.59
CA SER A 27 -15.73 9.07 -14.20
C SER A 27 -16.03 7.97 -15.21
N LEU A 28 -15.06 7.61 -16.06
CA LEU A 28 -15.19 6.53 -17.03
C LEU A 28 -15.50 5.19 -16.34
N MET A 29 -14.73 4.84 -15.31
CA MET A 29 -14.96 3.61 -14.55
C MET A 29 -16.35 3.62 -13.89
N MET A 30 -16.73 4.75 -13.29
CA MET A 30 -18.04 4.90 -12.65
C MET A 30 -19.20 4.75 -13.63
N LEU A 31 -19.07 5.28 -14.85
CA LEU A 31 -20.09 5.11 -15.90
C LEU A 31 -20.28 3.64 -16.30
N PHE A 32 -19.20 2.89 -16.50
CA PHE A 32 -19.30 1.46 -16.86
C PHE A 32 -19.84 0.59 -15.71
N VAL A 33 -19.57 0.96 -14.45
CA VAL A 33 -20.15 0.30 -13.28
C VAL A 33 -21.66 0.56 -13.20
N ILE A 34 -22.10 1.80 -13.41
CA ILE A 34 -23.54 2.14 -13.35
C ILE A 34 -24.30 1.55 -14.54
N TYR A 35 -23.70 1.58 -15.73
CA TYR A 35 -24.28 0.98 -16.94
C TYR A 35 -24.45 -0.53 -16.79
N ASN A 36 -23.44 -1.21 -16.21
CA ASN A 36 -23.44 -2.65 -15.92
C ASN A 36 -23.91 -3.51 -17.10
N ASP A 37 -23.40 -3.21 -18.30
CA ASP A 37 -23.76 -3.90 -19.55
C ASP A 37 -25.28 -3.91 -19.84
N GLY A 38 -25.98 -2.85 -19.45
CA GLY A 38 -27.42 -2.69 -19.63
C GLY A 38 -28.29 -3.28 -18.52
N LYS A 39 -27.71 -3.95 -17.51
CA LYS A 39 -28.44 -4.50 -16.35
C LYS A 39 -28.75 -3.46 -15.27
N GLY A 40 -28.15 -2.28 -15.39
CA GLY A 40 -28.32 -1.18 -14.44
C GLY A 40 -27.56 -1.38 -13.11
N PRO A 41 -27.59 -0.36 -12.24
CA PRO A 41 -26.69 -0.26 -11.08
C PRO A 41 -27.08 -1.15 -9.89
N PHE A 42 -28.30 -1.67 -9.87
CA PHE A 42 -28.82 -2.48 -8.75
C PHE A 42 -28.75 -4.00 -9.00
N ALA A 43 -28.30 -4.41 -10.18
CA ALA A 43 -28.07 -5.81 -10.51
C ALA A 43 -26.64 -6.24 -10.15
N ALA A 44 -26.43 -7.55 -9.98
CA ALA A 44 -25.08 -8.09 -9.84
C ALA A 44 -24.20 -7.66 -11.03
N GLN A 45 -22.94 -7.34 -10.74
CA GLN A 45 -22.03 -6.82 -11.74
C GLN A 45 -21.73 -7.87 -12.80
N ALA A 46 -21.82 -7.49 -14.07
CA ALA A 46 -21.65 -8.41 -15.18
C ALA A 46 -20.24 -9.02 -15.19
N GLU A 47 -20.16 -10.36 -15.35
CA GLU A 47 -18.89 -11.10 -15.46
C GLU A 47 -18.14 -10.85 -16.76
N ALA A 48 -18.75 -10.15 -17.72
CA ALA A 48 -18.16 -9.69 -18.96
C ALA A 48 -18.74 -8.31 -19.29
N GLY A 49 -17.97 -7.47 -19.96
CA GLY A 49 -18.40 -6.12 -20.36
C GLY A 49 -17.33 -5.05 -20.19
N GLY A 50 -17.71 -3.80 -20.47
CA GLY A 50 -16.79 -2.66 -20.50
C GLY A 50 -16.06 -2.41 -19.18
N TYR A 51 -16.75 -2.57 -18.04
CA TYR A 51 -16.11 -2.47 -16.71
C TYR A 51 -14.99 -3.50 -16.54
N LYS A 52 -15.29 -4.79 -16.78
CA LYS A 52 -14.33 -5.87 -16.55
C LYS A 52 -13.13 -5.74 -17.47
N TRP A 53 -13.36 -5.37 -18.73
CA TRP A 53 -12.27 -5.10 -19.67
C TRP A 53 -11.36 -3.99 -19.17
N LEU A 54 -11.92 -2.86 -18.71
CA LEU A 54 -11.15 -1.74 -18.17
C LEU A 54 -10.42 -2.14 -16.88
N PHE A 55 -11.06 -2.93 -16.02
CA PHE A 55 -10.45 -3.43 -14.80
C PHE A 55 -9.26 -4.36 -15.09
N ASP A 56 -9.45 -5.41 -15.89
CA ASP A 56 -8.41 -6.41 -16.14
C ASP A 56 -7.26 -5.85 -17.00
N ASN A 57 -7.55 -5.04 -18.02
CA ASN A 57 -6.53 -4.59 -18.99
C ASN A 57 -5.89 -3.25 -18.64
N VAL A 58 -6.57 -2.40 -17.86
CA VAL A 58 -6.04 -1.08 -17.48
C VAL A 58 -5.68 -1.07 -16.00
N HIS A 59 -6.63 -1.35 -15.12
CA HIS A 59 -6.38 -1.22 -13.68
C HIS A 59 -5.38 -2.28 -13.17
N VAL A 60 -5.62 -3.56 -13.46
CA VAL A 60 -4.75 -4.67 -13.05
C VAL A 60 -3.38 -4.56 -13.71
N ALA A 61 -3.32 -4.22 -15.01
CA ALA A 61 -2.05 -4.02 -15.71
C ALA A 61 -1.23 -2.89 -15.08
N CYS A 62 -1.81 -1.70 -14.85
CA CYS A 62 -1.13 -0.59 -14.18
C CYS A 62 -0.72 -0.91 -12.73
N ALA A 63 -1.56 -1.63 -11.98
CA ALA A 63 -1.18 -2.08 -10.64
C ALA A 63 0.00 -3.06 -10.71
N SER A 64 0.00 -3.97 -11.68
CA SER A 64 1.09 -4.93 -11.87
C SER A 64 2.42 -4.27 -12.20
N THR A 65 2.43 -3.19 -12.99
CA THR A 65 3.67 -2.44 -13.29
C THR A 65 4.19 -1.74 -12.04
N MET A 66 3.31 -1.12 -11.24
CA MET A 66 3.69 -0.53 -9.95
C MET A 66 4.29 -1.57 -9.00
N PHE A 67 3.63 -2.73 -8.84
CA PHE A 67 4.13 -3.80 -7.99
C PHE A 67 5.43 -4.42 -8.53
N SER A 68 5.56 -4.58 -9.84
CA SER A 68 6.78 -5.11 -10.47
C SER A 68 7.96 -4.17 -10.26
N ILE A 69 7.77 -2.87 -10.44
CA ILE A 69 8.81 -1.86 -10.19
C ILE A 69 9.20 -1.88 -8.71
N LEU A 70 8.22 -1.92 -7.80
CA LEU A 70 8.47 -2.03 -6.37
C LEU A 70 9.26 -3.29 -6.01
N ALA A 71 8.87 -4.45 -6.55
CA ALA A 71 9.56 -5.71 -6.32
C ALA A 71 11.02 -5.64 -6.80
N PHE A 72 11.26 -5.07 -7.99
CA PHE A 72 12.60 -4.87 -8.52
C PHE A 72 13.45 -3.96 -7.62
N PHE A 73 12.90 -2.83 -7.15
CA PHE A 73 13.61 -1.93 -6.24
C PHE A 73 13.89 -2.57 -4.89
N ILE A 74 12.95 -3.32 -4.31
CA ILE A 74 13.16 -4.05 -3.06
C ILE A 74 14.27 -5.08 -3.25
N ALA A 75 14.21 -5.88 -4.32
CA ALA A 75 15.23 -6.89 -4.61
C ALA A 75 16.62 -6.26 -4.82
N SER A 76 16.71 -5.15 -5.56
CA SER A 76 17.96 -4.42 -5.80
C SER A 76 18.52 -3.80 -4.51
N ALA A 77 17.67 -3.15 -3.72
CA ALA A 77 18.07 -2.60 -2.43
C ALA A 77 18.53 -3.72 -1.49
N ALA A 78 17.75 -4.80 -1.40
CA ALA A 78 18.06 -5.99 -0.62
C ALA A 78 19.40 -6.60 -1.05
N TYR A 79 19.64 -6.88 -2.32
CA TYR A 79 20.92 -7.42 -2.78
C TYR A 79 22.10 -6.52 -2.40
N ARG A 80 21.94 -5.20 -2.52
CA ARG A 80 22.98 -4.23 -2.14
C ARG A 80 23.20 -4.15 -0.62
N THR A 81 22.19 -4.44 0.21
CA THR A 81 22.25 -4.30 1.68
C THR A 81 22.44 -5.63 2.43
N PHE A 82 22.00 -6.77 1.89
CA PHE A 82 22.15 -8.12 2.44
C PHE A 82 23.57 -8.68 2.23
N ARG A 83 24.58 -7.94 2.68
CA ARG A 83 25.90 -8.53 2.93
C ARG A 83 25.94 -8.93 4.39
N ALA A 84 26.02 -10.23 4.68
CA ALA A 84 26.15 -10.77 6.05
C ALA A 84 27.50 -10.33 6.65
N ARG A 85 27.57 -9.08 7.09
CA ARG A 85 28.78 -8.46 7.67
C ARG A 85 28.78 -8.50 9.19
N THR A 86 27.64 -8.80 9.81
CA THR A 86 27.48 -8.84 11.27
C THR A 86 26.62 -10.06 11.66
N PRO A 87 26.75 -10.58 12.90
CA PRO A 87 25.96 -11.72 13.35
C PRO A 87 24.46 -11.41 13.37
N GLU A 88 24.07 -10.16 13.61
CA GLU A 88 22.66 -9.72 13.58
C GLU A 88 22.10 -9.77 12.15
N ALA A 89 22.88 -9.30 11.17
CA ALA A 89 22.49 -9.38 9.76
C ALA A 89 22.37 -10.83 9.27
N ALA A 90 23.23 -11.73 9.77
CA ALA A 90 23.14 -13.16 9.46
C ALA A 90 21.88 -13.79 10.06
N LEU A 91 21.51 -13.47 11.30
CA LEU A 91 20.27 -13.95 11.92
C LEU A 91 19.03 -13.46 11.15
N LEU A 92 19.01 -12.18 10.73
CA LEU A 92 17.94 -11.63 9.92
C LEU A 92 17.86 -12.30 8.54
N LEU A 93 18.99 -12.62 7.93
CA LEU A 93 19.04 -13.34 6.64
C LEU A 93 18.45 -14.74 6.78
N VAL A 94 18.82 -15.49 7.82
CA VAL A 94 18.27 -16.83 8.09
C VAL A 94 16.77 -16.76 8.32
N ALA A 95 16.32 -15.81 9.15
CA ALA A 95 14.89 -15.58 9.38
C ALA A 95 14.14 -15.27 8.06
N ALA A 96 14.71 -14.43 7.20
CA ALA A 96 14.11 -14.09 5.90
C ALA A 96 13.98 -15.32 4.98
N VAL A 97 15.01 -16.17 4.92
CA VAL A 97 14.98 -17.40 4.11
C VAL A 97 13.91 -18.37 4.63
N ILE A 98 13.81 -18.57 5.94
CA ILE A 98 12.78 -19.42 6.56
C ILE A 98 11.38 -18.91 6.19
N VAL A 99 11.14 -17.61 6.35
CA VAL A 99 9.83 -17.00 6.05
C VAL A 99 9.47 -17.09 4.56
N MET A 100 10.45 -16.87 3.67
CA MET A 100 10.20 -17.02 2.22
C MET A 100 9.82 -18.46 1.88
N LEU A 101 10.55 -19.46 2.39
CA LEU A 101 10.24 -20.87 2.14
C LEU A 101 8.89 -21.27 2.74
N GLY A 102 8.54 -20.83 3.95
CA GLY A 102 7.26 -21.17 4.57
C GLY A 102 6.03 -20.52 3.92
N ARG A 103 6.19 -19.41 3.18
CA ARG A 103 5.09 -18.71 2.50
C ARG A 103 4.85 -19.15 1.05
N VAL A 104 5.82 -19.82 0.43
CA VAL A 104 5.70 -20.36 -0.93
C VAL A 104 5.05 -21.75 -0.87
N PRO A 105 4.11 -22.10 -1.77
CA PRO A 105 3.42 -23.40 -1.75
C PRO A 105 4.37 -24.61 -1.74
N ILE A 106 5.51 -24.49 -2.43
CA ILE A 106 6.57 -25.52 -2.52
C ILE A 106 7.17 -25.85 -1.15
N GLY A 107 7.21 -24.90 -0.21
CA GLY A 107 7.81 -25.12 1.11
C GLY A 107 7.07 -26.17 1.94
N ARG A 108 5.74 -26.26 1.80
CA ARG A 108 4.94 -27.28 2.47
C ARG A 108 5.22 -28.68 1.93
N GLU A 109 5.43 -28.80 0.62
CA GLU A 109 5.71 -30.09 -0.04
C GLU A 109 7.11 -30.62 0.32
N ILE A 110 8.06 -29.74 0.66
CA ILE A 110 9.41 -30.12 1.08
C ILE A 110 9.43 -30.57 2.54
N SER A 111 8.83 -29.78 3.45
CA SER A 111 8.80 -30.10 4.88
C SER A 111 7.81 -29.20 5.64
N GLU A 112 7.05 -29.79 6.57
CA GLU A 112 6.17 -29.04 7.49
C GLU A 112 6.93 -28.11 8.46
N PHE A 113 8.25 -28.28 8.58
CA PHE A 113 9.09 -27.44 9.44
C PHE A 113 9.10 -25.97 9.01
N PHE A 114 9.20 -25.67 7.71
CA PHE A 114 9.31 -24.29 7.24
C PHE A 114 8.06 -23.45 7.51
N PRO A 115 6.83 -23.96 7.24
CA PRO A 115 5.60 -23.29 7.67
C PRO A 115 5.53 -23.09 9.19
N ALA A 116 5.82 -24.13 9.98
CA ALA A 116 5.75 -24.06 11.45
C ALA A 116 6.75 -23.04 12.03
N ALA A 117 7.99 -23.02 11.52
CA ALA A 117 9.01 -22.06 11.93
C ALA A 117 8.64 -20.62 11.53
N THR A 118 8.04 -20.45 10.34
CA THR A 118 7.52 -19.15 9.88
C THR A 118 6.40 -18.65 10.80
N ASP A 119 5.45 -19.52 11.15
CA ASP A 119 4.35 -19.17 12.03
C ASP A 119 4.84 -18.80 13.43
N TRP A 120 5.78 -19.57 13.99
CA TRP A 120 6.40 -19.22 15.28
C TRP A 120 7.08 -17.85 15.23
N LEU A 121 7.89 -17.58 14.19
CA LEU A 121 8.62 -16.32 14.03
C LEU A 121 7.66 -15.12 13.87
N LEU A 122 6.56 -15.31 13.16
CA LEU A 122 5.58 -14.24 12.93
C LEU A 122 4.67 -13.99 14.14
N ASN A 123 4.32 -15.04 14.89
CA ASN A 123 3.36 -14.96 15.99
C ASN A 123 4.00 -14.67 17.35
N VAL A 124 5.30 -14.93 17.52
CA VAL A 124 5.99 -14.71 18.80
C VAL A 124 6.82 -13.41 18.75
N PRO A 125 8.05 -13.35 18.19
CA PRO A 125 8.87 -12.15 18.27
C PRO A 125 8.33 -11.01 17.40
N ASN A 126 7.86 -11.29 16.19
CA ASN A 126 7.34 -10.26 15.29
C ASN A 126 6.04 -9.64 15.82
N LEU A 127 5.13 -10.44 16.37
CA LEU A 127 3.89 -9.93 16.96
C LEU A 127 4.16 -9.07 18.20
N ALA A 128 5.12 -9.47 19.05
CA ALA A 128 5.54 -8.68 20.19
C ALA A 128 6.11 -7.32 19.75
N ALA A 129 7.01 -7.30 18.76
CA ALA A 129 7.57 -6.07 18.20
C ALA A 129 6.48 -5.18 17.59
N LYS A 130 5.57 -5.75 16.79
CA LYS A 130 4.45 -5.01 16.18
C LYS A 130 3.56 -4.35 17.23
N ARG A 131 3.26 -5.05 18.33
CA ARG A 131 2.49 -4.48 19.46
C ARG A 131 3.24 -3.32 20.12
N GLY A 132 4.54 -3.47 20.35
CA GLY A 132 5.37 -2.38 20.88
C GLY A 132 5.36 -1.13 19.98
N ILE A 133 5.54 -1.32 18.66
CA ILE A 133 5.47 -0.23 17.68
C ILE A 133 4.10 0.44 17.70
N LEU A 134 3.01 -0.35 17.69
CA LEU A 134 1.65 0.18 17.71
C LEU A 134 1.41 1.03 18.95
N LEU A 135 1.81 0.55 20.14
CA LEU A 135 1.70 1.32 21.38
C LEU A 135 2.51 2.63 21.31
N GLY A 136 3.74 2.56 20.81
CA GLY A 136 4.59 3.75 20.65
C GLY A 136 4.00 4.77 19.68
N VAL A 137 3.51 4.32 18.52
CA VAL A 137 2.86 5.18 17.53
C VAL A 137 1.57 5.78 18.08
N SER A 138 0.75 5.01 18.78
CA SER A 138 -0.48 5.51 19.42
C SER A 138 -0.19 6.57 20.47
N LEU A 139 0.79 6.34 21.36
CA LEU A 139 1.20 7.33 22.36
C LEU A 139 1.77 8.59 21.70
N GLY A 140 2.60 8.44 20.66
CA GLY A 140 3.12 9.56 19.88
C GLY A 140 2.02 10.38 19.23
N ALA A 141 1.03 9.72 18.61
CA ALA A 141 -0.13 10.38 18.02
C ALA A 141 -0.95 11.15 19.06
N ILE A 142 -1.21 10.56 20.24
CA ILE A 142 -1.91 11.24 21.35
C ILE A 142 -1.12 12.47 21.81
N ALA A 143 0.20 12.36 21.97
CA ALA A 143 1.04 13.49 22.36
C ALA A 143 1.00 14.62 21.33
N THR A 144 1.07 14.31 20.04
CA THR A 144 0.92 15.30 18.96
C THR A 144 -0.48 15.94 18.99
N SER A 145 -1.54 15.15 19.15
CA SER A 145 -2.90 15.68 19.28
C SER A 145 -3.04 16.63 20.47
N LEU A 146 -2.46 16.31 21.63
CA LEU A 146 -2.46 17.18 22.80
C LEU A 146 -1.69 18.48 22.53
N ARG A 147 -0.51 18.41 21.89
CA ARG A 147 0.27 19.60 21.51
C ARG A 147 -0.50 20.53 20.57
N ILE A 148 -1.31 19.97 19.67
CA ILE A 148 -2.20 20.74 18.79
C ILE A 148 -3.35 21.37 19.61
N ILE A 149 -4.03 20.60 20.46
CA ILE A 149 -5.17 21.09 21.27
C ILE A 149 -4.73 22.21 22.22
N PHE A 150 -3.57 22.07 22.87
CA PHE A 150 -3.02 23.10 23.76
C PHE A 150 -2.35 24.26 23.00
N GLY A 151 -2.39 24.27 21.66
CA GLY A 151 -1.86 25.37 20.85
C GLY A 151 -0.33 25.53 20.91
N ILE A 152 0.37 24.54 21.44
CA ILE A 152 1.84 24.48 21.49
C ILE A 152 2.38 24.26 20.07
N GLU A 153 1.67 23.49 19.25
CA GLU A 153 2.04 23.21 17.85
C GLU A 153 1.10 23.95 16.90
N ARG A 154 1.51 25.15 16.47
CA ARG A 154 0.70 26.07 15.63
C ARG A 154 0.72 25.74 14.12
N SER A 155 1.44 24.69 13.72
CA SER A 155 1.67 24.37 12.30
C SER A 155 0.40 24.05 11.51
N TYR A 156 -0.73 23.75 12.16
CA TYR A 156 -2.00 23.45 11.49
C TYR A 156 -2.90 24.68 11.28
N LEU A 157 -2.59 25.82 11.90
CA LEU A 157 -3.43 27.03 11.85
C LEU A 157 -3.15 27.93 10.65
N GLY A 158 -2.30 27.52 9.71
CA GLY A 158 -2.03 28.33 8.51
C GLY A 158 -1.62 29.76 8.87
N GLY A 159 -0.65 29.90 9.78
CA GLY A 159 -0.01 31.19 10.04
C GLY A 159 0.87 31.58 8.86
N GLY A 160 0.23 31.94 7.75
CA GLY A 160 0.78 32.85 6.77
C GLY A 160 0.53 34.27 7.26
N ASP A 161 1.61 35.03 7.29
CA ASP A 161 1.72 36.41 6.78
C ASP A 161 2.52 37.31 7.74
N GLU A 162 3.82 37.43 7.43
CA GLU A 162 4.28 38.74 6.95
C GLU A 162 3.66 39.01 5.57
#